data_AF-H2YGP1-F1
#
_entry.id   AF-H2YGP1-F1
#
_cell.length_a   1.000
_cell.length_b   1.000
_cell.length_c   1.000
_cell.angle_alpha   90.00
_cell.angle_beta   90.00
_cell.angle_gamma   90.00
#
_symmetry.space_group_name_H-M   'P 1'
#
loop_
_entity.id
_entity.type
_entity.pdbx_description
1 polymer ?
#
loop_
_entity_poly.entity_id
_entity_poly.type
_entity_poly.pdbx_seq_one_letter_code
_entity_poly.pdbx_strand_id
1 'polypeptide(L)'
;THDRKGETELKQNLKNWFNRKHDDIVSNVNDKPPQSPKTINPPKSLSTGWLLKYKAAENHVFRQLKRSTSLRKTEAKTCEHCVYSSQTLAEVLKRKASASAFRSFLQSEFSDENILFYLDVETYKQGKGSRRHKVALKIYEQYLMEGAANEVNIDAKTRNATKSGLSSPCSTTFDQAQDVIFRLMETDSFRRFQITEFRKCKCSSRA
;
A
#
# COMPACT_ATOMS: atom_id res chain seq x y z
N THR A 1 -30.99 15.22 -20.51
CA THR A 1 -29.80 15.23 -21.40
C THR A 1 -28.58 15.91 -20.76
N HIS A 2 -28.44 15.91 -19.43
CA HIS A 2 -27.43 16.69 -18.70
C HIS A 2 -26.44 15.78 -17.97
N ASP A 3 -25.39 15.30 -18.65
CA ASP A 3 -24.19 14.77 -17.97
C ASP A 3 -22.94 14.66 -18.86
N ARG A 4 -23.02 15.01 -20.16
CA ARG A 4 -21.88 14.83 -21.07
C ARG A 4 -20.76 15.88 -20.93
N LYS A 5 -21.08 17.08 -20.40
CA LYS A 5 -20.11 18.19 -20.27
C LYS A 5 -19.14 18.02 -19.09
N GLY A 6 -19.62 17.53 -17.94
CA GLY A 6 -18.77 17.30 -16.76
C GLY A 6 -17.76 16.15 -16.99
N GLU A 7 -18.18 15.10 -17.70
CA GLU A 7 -17.31 13.96 -18.02
C GLU A 7 -16.20 14.33 -19.03
N THR A 8 -16.50 15.20 -20.01
CA THR A 8 -15.51 15.67 -20.99
C THR A 8 -14.48 16.62 -20.38
N GLU A 9 -14.92 17.51 -19.50
CA GLU A 9 -14.03 18.43 -18.76
C GLU A 9 -13.10 17.67 -17.80
N LEU A 10 -13.61 16.64 -17.11
CA LEU A 10 -12.78 15.78 -16.27
C LEU A 10 -11.72 15.02 -17.08
N LYS A 11 -12.12 14.38 -18.20
CA LYS A 11 -11.18 13.68 -19.09
C LYS A 11 -10.08 14.60 -19.61
N GLN A 12 -10.43 15.84 -19.93
CA GLN A 12 -9.45 16.86 -20.35
C GLN A 12 -8.53 17.29 -19.21
N ASN A 13 -9.07 17.48 -18.00
CA ASN A 13 -8.27 17.85 -16.82
C ASN A 13 -7.29 16.74 -16.41
N LEU A 14 -7.69 15.47 -16.51
CA LEU A 14 -6.78 14.32 -16.32
C LEU A 14 -5.71 14.28 -17.40
N LYS A 15 -6.09 14.44 -18.67
CA LYS A 15 -5.12 14.48 -19.78
C LYS A 15 -4.09 15.59 -19.56
N ASN A 16 -4.54 16.78 -19.17
CA ASN A 16 -3.68 17.91 -18.85
C ASN A 16 -2.82 17.65 -17.59
N TRP A 17 -3.33 16.96 -16.59
CA TRP A 17 -2.58 16.57 -15.39
C TRP A 17 -1.49 15.54 -15.70
N PHE A 18 -1.80 14.51 -16.49
CA PHE A 18 -0.81 13.51 -16.94
C PHE A 18 0.28 14.14 -17.81
N ASN A 19 -0.09 15.04 -18.72
CA ASN A 19 0.88 15.72 -19.58
C ASN A 19 1.82 16.61 -18.75
N ARG A 20 1.29 17.41 -17.81
CA ARG A 20 2.12 18.26 -16.92
C ARG A 20 3.09 17.44 -16.07
N LYS A 21 2.69 16.26 -15.59
CA LYS A 21 3.57 15.40 -14.80
C LYS A 21 4.62 14.67 -15.64
N HIS A 22 4.32 14.37 -16.90
CA HIS A 22 5.29 13.83 -17.83
C HIS A 22 6.41 14.85 -18.11
N ASP A 23 6.09 16.15 -18.20
CA ASP A 23 7.08 17.22 -18.39
C ASP A 23 7.99 17.42 -17.16
N ASP A 24 7.46 17.25 -15.93
CA ASP A 24 8.24 17.25 -14.68
C ASP A 24 9.25 16.08 -14.61
N ILE A 25 8.94 14.94 -15.26
CA ILE A 25 9.79 13.73 -15.27
C ILE A 25 10.81 13.80 -16.41
N VAL A 26 10.43 14.29 -17.59
CA VAL A 26 11.28 14.37 -18.78
C VAL A 26 12.32 15.50 -18.69
N SER A 27 12.07 16.54 -17.89
CA SER A 27 13.04 17.64 -17.69
C SER A 27 14.30 17.28 -16.90
N ASN A 28 14.44 16.02 -16.44
CA ASN A 28 15.60 15.57 -15.66
C ASN A 28 16.48 14.51 -16.36
N VAL A 29 16.40 14.39 -17.70
CA VAL A 29 17.26 13.50 -18.47
C VAL A 29 18.02 14.29 -19.53
N ASN A 30 19.20 14.81 -19.18
CA ASN A 30 20.28 15.08 -20.13
C ASN A 30 21.68 14.98 -19.45
N ASP A 31 22.40 13.94 -19.87
CA ASP A 31 23.86 13.73 -20.02
C ASP A 31 24.85 13.61 -18.83
N LYS A 32 25.28 12.36 -18.53
CA LYS A 32 26.70 11.94 -18.36
C LYS A 32 26.88 10.39 -18.43
N PRO A 33 28.01 9.83 -18.97
CA PRO A 33 28.18 8.38 -19.20
C PRO A 33 28.46 7.57 -17.92
N PRO A 34 28.36 6.22 -17.97
CA PRO A 34 28.31 5.38 -16.76
C PRO A 34 29.69 5.25 -16.09
N GLN A 35 29.76 5.60 -14.81
CA GLN A 35 30.84 5.15 -13.93
C GLN A 35 30.34 4.01 -13.06
N SER A 36 31.18 2.99 -12.91
CA SER A 36 30.96 1.78 -12.14
C SER A 36 30.62 2.04 -10.66
N PRO A 37 29.98 1.08 -9.96
CA PRO A 37 29.33 1.33 -8.68
C PRO A 37 30.36 1.56 -7.57
N LYS A 38 30.35 2.74 -6.95
CA LYS A 38 31.03 2.97 -5.67
C LYS A 38 30.00 2.87 -4.54
N THR A 39 30.26 1.93 -3.64
CA THR A 39 29.62 1.72 -2.34
C THR A 39 29.53 3.04 -1.55
N ILE A 40 28.32 3.50 -1.27
CA ILE A 40 28.06 4.61 -0.35
C ILE A 40 27.12 4.11 0.73
N ASN A 41 27.64 4.00 1.96
CA ASN A 41 26.84 3.80 3.16
C ASN A 41 25.80 4.94 3.29
N PRO A 42 24.56 4.67 3.75
CA PRO A 42 23.54 5.69 3.84
C PRO A 42 23.92 6.77 4.89
N PRO A 43 23.87 8.07 4.55
CA PRO A 43 24.09 9.13 5.53
C PRO A 43 22.88 9.28 6.46
N LYS A 44 23.17 9.36 7.76
CA LYS A 44 22.22 9.71 8.83
C LYS A 44 21.82 11.19 8.69
N SER A 45 20.58 11.44 8.27
CA SER A 45 19.65 12.45 8.81
C SER A 45 18.66 12.88 7.72
N LEU A 46 17.40 12.47 7.84
CA LEU A 46 16.31 13.10 7.10
C LEU A 46 15.18 13.42 8.07
N SER A 47 15.12 14.71 8.38
CA SER A 47 13.94 15.53 8.64
C SER A 47 12.74 14.85 9.29
N THR A 48 12.56 15.19 10.56
CA THR A 48 11.44 14.91 11.46
C THR A 48 10.05 15.36 10.95
N GLY A 49 9.95 16.00 9.77
CA GLY A 49 8.69 16.44 9.17
C GLY A 49 7.82 15.31 8.58
N TRP A 50 8.43 14.22 8.11
CA TRP A 50 7.70 13.10 7.52
C TRP A 50 6.98 12.28 8.60
N LEU A 51 7.63 12.06 9.74
CA LEU A 51 7.09 11.33 10.90
C LEU A 51 5.79 11.97 11.47
N LEU A 52 5.70 13.31 11.45
CA LEU A 52 4.48 14.03 11.90
C LEU A 52 3.33 13.91 10.90
N LYS A 53 3.61 13.99 9.58
CA LYS A 53 2.58 13.76 8.54
C LYS A 53 2.12 12.29 8.52
N TYR A 54 3.02 11.36 8.85
CA TYR A 54 2.78 9.92 8.93
C TYR A 54 1.87 9.52 10.11
N LYS A 55 2.07 10.08 11.31
CA LYS A 55 1.17 9.87 12.48
C LYS A 55 -0.27 10.34 12.21
N ALA A 56 -0.46 11.34 11.35
CA ALA A 56 -1.79 11.83 10.97
C ALA A 56 -2.50 10.90 9.95
N ALA A 57 -1.75 10.26 9.05
CA ALA A 57 -2.27 9.29 8.08
C ALA A 57 -2.55 7.91 8.71
N GLU A 58 -1.70 7.45 9.63
CA GLU A 58 -1.93 6.25 10.45
C GLU A 58 -3.28 6.32 11.19
N ASN A 59 -3.67 7.52 11.62
CA ASN A 59 -4.93 7.73 12.30
C ASN A 59 -6.17 7.59 11.41
N HIS A 60 -6.05 7.56 10.07
CA HIS A 60 -7.20 7.38 9.16
C HIS A 60 -7.44 5.89 8.85
N VAL A 61 -6.42 5.18 8.38
CA VAL A 61 -6.47 3.74 8.04
C VAL A 61 -6.86 2.92 9.28
N PHE A 62 -6.21 3.19 10.41
CA PHE A 62 -6.52 2.50 11.66
C PHE A 62 -7.75 3.05 12.40
N ARG A 63 -8.32 4.22 12.04
CA ARG A 63 -9.62 4.69 12.59
C ARG A 63 -10.78 3.87 12.07
N GLN A 64 -10.77 3.49 10.78
CA GLN A 64 -11.86 2.74 10.18
C GLN A 64 -11.96 1.32 10.78
N LEU A 65 -10.82 0.70 11.09
CA LEU A 65 -10.76 -0.58 11.82
C LEU A 65 -11.33 -0.52 13.26
N LYS A 66 -11.38 0.66 13.91
CA LYS A 66 -11.96 0.82 15.26
C LYS A 66 -13.47 0.61 15.30
N ARG A 67 -14.20 0.77 14.18
CA ARG A 67 -15.67 0.65 14.14
C ARG A 67 -16.17 -0.80 14.06
N SER A 68 -15.28 -1.78 13.81
CA SER A 68 -15.68 -3.16 13.46
C SER A 68 -15.43 -4.22 14.55
N THR A 69 -14.94 -3.88 15.74
CA THR A 69 -14.58 -4.89 16.76
C THR A 69 -15.42 -4.76 18.03
N SER A 70 -16.64 -5.30 18.00
CA SER A 70 -17.30 -5.77 19.22
C SER A 70 -16.82 -7.20 19.49
N LEU A 71 -16.00 -7.38 20.52
CA LEU A 71 -15.31 -8.64 20.84
C LEU A 71 -16.29 -9.61 21.51
N ARG A 72 -16.58 -10.76 20.88
CA ARG A 72 -16.99 -11.96 21.63
C ARG A 72 -15.75 -12.75 22.01
N LYS A 73 -15.66 -13.08 23.30
CA LYS A 73 -14.53 -13.66 23.99
C LYS A 73 -14.81 -15.15 24.21
N THR A 74 -14.19 -16.04 23.42
CA THR A 74 -14.01 -17.47 23.75
C THR A 74 -13.09 -18.13 22.72
N GLU A 75 -11.76 -18.01 22.83
CA GLU A 75 -10.84 -18.94 22.16
C GLU A 75 -9.66 -19.23 23.09
N ALA A 76 -9.25 -20.50 23.14
CA ALA A 76 -8.11 -20.98 23.92
C ALA A 76 -6.87 -20.13 23.62
N LYS A 77 -6.14 -19.71 24.66
CA LYS A 77 -4.97 -18.84 24.53
C LYS A 77 -3.82 -19.59 23.84
N THR A 78 -3.84 -19.61 22.51
CA THR A 78 -2.62 -19.80 21.72
C THR A 78 -1.68 -18.63 22.01
N CYS A 79 -0.38 -18.92 22.06
CA CYS A 79 0.64 -17.89 22.24
C CYS A 79 0.59 -16.87 21.10
N GLU A 80 0.88 -15.59 21.40
CA GLU A 80 0.87 -14.47 20.44
C GLU A 80 1.66 -14.76 19.15
N HIS A 81 2.73 -15.53 19.24
CA HIS A 81 3.58 -15.90 18.11
C HIS A 81 3.04 -17.09 17.33
N CYS A 82 2.57 -18.10 18.05
CA CYS A 82 2.08 -19.36 17.49
C CYS A 82 0.67 -19.19 16.85
N VAL A 83 -0.01 -18.06 17.07
CA VAL A 83 -1.32 -17.78 16.44
C VAL A 83 -1.19 -17.54 14.93
N TYR A 84 -0.04 -17.03 14.45
CA TYR A 84 0.11 -16.65 13.04
C TYR A 84 0.31 -17.86 12.12
N SER A 85 0.83 -18.99 12.63
CA SER A 85 1.08 -20.19 11.82
C SER A 85 -0.20 -20.84 11.29
N SER A 86 -1.35 -20.56 11.91
CA SER A 86 -2.66 -21.06 11.48
C SER A 86 -3.55 -20.01 10.82
N GLN A 87 -3.07 -18.77 10.67
CA GLN A 87 -3.84 -17.68 10.05
C GLN A 87 -3.47 -17.49 8.58
N THR A 88 -4.46 -17.11 7.80
CA THR A 88 -4.29 -16.59 6.43
C THR A 88 -3.88 -15.12 6.45
N LEU A 89 -3.34 -14.62 5.33
CA LEU A 89 -3.02 -13.19 5.20
C LEU A 89 -4.29 -12.34 5.36
N ALA A 90 -5.41 -12.77 4.81
CA ALA A 90 -6.69 -12.07 4.92
C ALA A 90 -7.14 -11.88 6.38
N GLU A 91 -6.98 -12.90 7.23
CA GLU A 91 -7.31 -12.82 8.65
C GLU A 91 -6.38 -11.86 9.41
N VAL A 92 -5.08 -11.89 9.07
CA VAL A 92 -4.07 -11.00 9.64
C VAL A 92 -4.36 -9.53 9.28
N LEU A 93 -4.72 -9.25 8.04
CA LEU A 93 -5.01 -7.89 7.56
C LEU A 93 -6.34 -7.35 8.11
N LYS A 94 -7.30 -8.21 8.47
CA LYS A 94 -8.60 -7.82 9.01
C LYS A 94 -8.51 -7.21 10.42
N ARG A 95 -7.50 -7.58 11.22
CA ARG A 95 -7.35 -7.13 12.60
C ARG A 95 -6.19 -6.14 12.72
N LYS A 96 -6.46 -4.99 13.33
CA LYS A 96 -5.46 -3.90 13.50
C LYS A 96 -4.14 -4.38 14.12
N ALA A 97 -4.20 -5.18 15.18
CA ALA A 97 -3.01 -5.62 15.90
C ALA A 97 -2.09 -6.49 15.03
N SER A 98 -2.66 -7.52 14.37
CA SER A 98 -1.91 -8.41 13.49
C SER A 98 -1.44 -7.72 12.22
N ALA A 99 -2.24 -6.83 11.63
CA ALA A 99 -1.81 -6.01 10.49
C ALA A 99 -0.63 -5.09 10.87
N SER A 100 -0.61 -4.55 12.09
CA SER A 100 0.51 -3.73 12.59
C SER A 100 1.77 -4.57 12.83
N ALA A 101 1.63 -5.79 13.34
CA ALA A 101 2.74 -6.73 13.50
C ALA A 101 3.34 -7.11 12.15
N PHE A 102 2.50 -7.48 11.18
CA PHE A 102 2.94 -7.80 9.82
C PHE A 102 3.60 -6.60 9.13
N ARG A 103 3.05 -5.38 9.27
CA ARG A 103 3.70 -4.16 8.77
C ARG A 103 5.08 -3.94 9.39
N SER A 104 5.22 -4.14 10.70
CA SER A 104 6.51 -3.98 11.38
C SER A 104 7.55 -4.97 10.85
N PHE A 105 7.13 -6.19 10.53
CA PHE A 105 7.97 -7.17 9.84
C PHE A 105 8.37 -6.69 8.44
N LEU A 106 7.43 -6.23 7.62
CA LEU A 106 7.73 -5.70 6.28
C LEU A 106 8.65 -4.47 6.32
N GLN A 107 8.52 -3.61 7.33
CA GLN A 107 9.41 -2.47 7.54
C GLN A 107 10.85 -2.90 7.82
N SER A 108 11.03 -3.98 8.57
CA SER A 108 12.37 -4.53 8.84
C SER A 108 13.05 -5.11 7.60
N GLU A 109 12.27 -5.37 6.55
CA GLU A 109 12.72 -5.92 5.27
C GLU A 109 12.56 -4.94 4.10
N PHE A 110 12.27 -3.66 4.40
CA PHE A 110 12.10 -2.59 3.42
C PHE A 110 11.06 -2.91 2.32
N SER A 111 9.95 -3.54 2.70
CA SER A 111 8.88 -3.96 1.77
C SER A 111 7.46 -3.58 2.26
N ASP A 112 7.35 -2.52 3.08
CA ASP A 112 6.07 -2.10 3.68
C ASP A 112 5.15 -1.31 2.74
N GLU A 113 5.63 -0.92 1.57
CA GLU A 113 4.81 -0.32 0.49
C GLU A 113 3.64 -1.22 0.09
N ASN A 114 3.83 -2.55 0.12
CA ASN A 114 2.82 -3.52 -0.29
C ASN A 114 1.59 -3.51 0.63
N ILE A 115 1.81 -3.54 1.95
CA ILE A 115 0.71 -3.47 2.92
C ILE A 115 0.09 -2.07 2.97
N LEU A 116 0.91 -1.02 2.82
CA LEU A 116 0.41 0.36 2.78
C LEU A 116 -0.52 0.58 1.60
N PHE A 117 -0.12 0.16 0.40
CA PHE A 117 -0.97 0.18 -0.78
C PHE A 117 -2.27 -0.59 -0.57
N TYR A 118 -2.18 -1.84 -0.07
CA TYR A 118 -3.36 -2.66 0.17
C TYR A 118 -4.37 -1.98 1.12
N LEU A 119 -3.90 -1.41 2.23
CA LEU A 119 -4.75 -0.75 3.23
C LEU A 119 -5.33 0.58 2.74
N ASP A 120 -4.58 1.33 1.93
CA ASP A 120 -5.07 2.55 1.29
C ASP A 120 -6.17 2.23 0.27
N VAL A 121 -6.05 1.12 -0.47
CA VAL A 121 -7.11 0.63 -1.37
C VAL A 121 -8.34 0.16 -0.60
N GLU A 122 -8.20 -0.57 0.50
CA GLU A 122 -9.32 -0.95 1.38
C GLU A 122 -10.08 0.28 1.90
N THR A 123 -9.32 1.32 2.27
CA THR A 123 -9.89 2.60 2.71
C THR A 123 -10.59 3.31 1.55
N TYR A 124 -10.00 3.31 0.36
CA TYR A 124 -10.58 3.90 -0.85
C TYR A 124 -11.91 3.26 -1.23
N LYS A 125 -12.01 1.93 -1.16
CA LYS A 125 -13.24 1.16 -1.43
C LYS A 125 -14.42 1.61 -0.58
N GLN A 126 -14.16 1.95 0.69
CA GLN A 126 -15.16 2.43 1.64
C GLN A 126 -15.53 3.91 1.44
N GLY A 127 -14.68 4.70 0.78
CA GLY A 127 -14.89 6.12 0.55
C GLY A 127 -16.05 6.38 -0.43
N LYS A 128 -16.95 7.30 -0.09
CA LYS A 128 -18.07 7.73 -0.93
C LYS A 128 -17.95 9.19 -1.36
N GLY A 129 -18.58 9.53 -2.49
CA GLY A 129 -18.79 10.92 -2.93
C GLY A 129 -17.61 11.58 -3.64
N SER A 130 -17.64 12.90 -3.69
CA SER A 130 -16.79 13.77 -4.53
C SER A 130 -15.27 13.66 -4.29
N ARG A 131 -14.84 13.10 -3.15
CA ARG A 131 -13.42 12.94 -2.83
C ARG A 131 -12.77 11.71 -3.46
N ARG A 132 -13.55 10.75 -3.99
CA ARG A 132 -13.03 9.49 -4.54
C ARG A 132 -11.98 9.74 -5.62
N HIS A 133 -12.23 10.68 -6.52
CA HIS A 133 -11.31 10.99 -7.61
C HIS A 133 -9.94 11.46 -7.11
N LYS A 134 -9.92 12.40 -6.17
CA LYS A 134 -8.68 12.92 -5.56
C LYS A 134 -7.90 11.84 -4.82
N VAL A 135 -8.60 10.92 -4.13
CA VAL A 135 -7.96 9.81 -3.42
C VAL A 135 -7.39 8.80 -4.41
N ALA A 136 -8.11 8.48 -5.50
CA ALA A 136 -7.62 7.58 -6.54
C ALA A 136 -6.31 8.09 -7.17
N LEU A 137 -6.26 9.38 -7.53
CA LEU A 137 -5.04 9.98 -8.06
C LEU A 137 -3.87 9.89 -7.08
N LYS A 138 -4.11 10.20 -5.80
CA LYS A 138 -3.08 10.11 -4.76
C LYS A 138 -2.54 8.69 -4.59
N ILE A 139 -3.41 7.68 -4.59
CA ILE A 139 -3.00 6.27 -4.49
C ILE A 139 -2.16 5.89 -5.71
N TYR A 140 -2.59 6.29 -6.91
CA TYR A 140 -1.84 6.02 -8.13
C TYR A 140 -0.45 6.65 -8.11
N GLU A 141 -0.33 7.95 -7.78
CA GLU A 141 0.96 8.65 -7.67
C GLU A 141 1.88 8.05 -6.62
N GLN A 142 1.33 7.59 -5.51
CA GLN A 142 2.11 7.11 -4.37
C GLN A 142 2.68 5.71 -4.61
N TYR A 143 1.96 4.85 -5.32
CA TYR A 143 2.26 3.42 -5.39
C TYR A 143 2.37 2.84 -6.80
N LEU A 144 1.65 3.38 -7.79
CA LEU A 144 1.53 2.73 -9.12
C LEU A 144 2.18 3.53 -10.25
N MET A 145 2.50 4.80 -10.04
CA MET A 145 3.26 5.60 -11.00
C MET A 145 4.71 5.09 -11.05
N GLU A 146 5.26 5.01 -12.25
CA GLU A 146 6.67 4.63 -12.44
C GLU A 146 7.57 5.66 -11.74
N GLY A 147 8.51 5.18 -10.92
CA GLY A 147 9.37 6.03 -10.10
C GLY A 147 8.69 6.60 -8.84
N ALA A 148 7.51 6.09 -8.47
CA ALA A 148 6.85 6.50 -7.23
C ALA A 148 7.72 6.13 -6.01
N ALA A 149 7.67 6.98 -4.98
CA ALA A 149 8.47 6.79 -3.77
C ALA A 149 8.18 5.45 -3.05
N ASN A 150 6.95 4.95 -3.16
CA ASN A 150 6.53 3.66 -2.64
C ASN A 150 6.01 2.77 -3.78
N GLU A 151 6.67 2.78 -4.93
CA GLU A 151 6.27 1.98 -6.10
C GLU A 151 6.14 0.50 -5.73
N VAL A 152 4.95 -0.08 -5.97
CA VAL A 152 4.68 -1.50 -5.72
C VAL A 152 4.97 -2.34 -6.97
N ASN A 153 5.37 -3.59 -6.77
CA ASN A 153 5.72 -4.48 -7.86
C ASN A 153 4.46 -5.03 -8.59
N ILE A 154 4.03 -4.35 -9.65
CA ILE A 154 2.97 -4.80 -10.56
C ILE A 154 3.41 -4.74 -12.02
N ASP A 155 2.84 -5.62 -12.84
CA ASP A 155 3.09 -5.62 -14.28
C ASP A 155 2.49 -4.39 -14.99
N ALA A 156 3.05 -4.05 -16.16
CA ALA A 156 2.63 -2.88 -16.94
C ALA A 156 1.17 -2.96 -17.40
N LYS A 157 0.63 -4.16 -17.65
CA LYS A 157 -0.77 -4.35 -18.06
C LYS A 157 -1.71 -3.96 -16.92
N THR A 158 -1.42 -4.40 -15.70
CA THR A 158 -2.15 -4.06 -14.48
C THR A 158 -2.07 -2.56 -14.20
N ARG A 159 -0.86 -1.97 -14.28
CA ARG A 159 -0.66 -0.52 -14.12
C ARG A 159 -1.48 0.30 -15.12
N ASN A 160 -1.47 -0.08 -16.40
CA ASN A 160 -2.20 0.61 -17.47
C ASN A 160 -3.72 0.47 -17.33
N ALA A 161 -4.21 -0.70 -16.90
CA ALA A 161 -5.62 -0.93 -16.62
C ALA A 161 -6.10 0.01 -15.50
N THR A 162 -5.36 0.11 -14.39
CA THR A 162 -5.68 1.05 -13.31
C THR A 162 -5.61 2.50 -13.79
N LYS A 163 -4.57 2.89 -14.55
CA LYS A 163 -4.42 4.23 -15.12
C LYS A 163 -5.64 4.64 -15.95
N SER A 164 -6.14 3.72 -16.78
CA SER A 164 -7.33 3.94 -17.62
C SER A 164 -8.59 4.14 -16.76
N GLY A 165 -8.72 3.37 -15.67
CA GLY A 165 -9.81 3.52 -14.70
C GLY A 165 -9.83 4.87 -13.96
N LEU A 166 -8.72 5.63 -13.96
CA LEU A 166 -8.65 6.92 -13.28
C LEU A 166 -9.50 8.02 -13.94
N SER A 167 -9.92 7.86 -15.21
CA SER A 167 -10.82 8.82 -15.84
C SER A 167 -12.20 8.87 -15.19
N SER A 168 -12.66 7.74 -14.64
CA SER A 168 -13.91 7.63 -13.89
C SER A 168 -13.73 6.63 -12.74
N PRO A 169 -13.09 7.05 -11.63
CA PRO A 169 -12.76 6.15 -10.54
C PRO A 169 -13.99 5.63 -9.80
N CYS A 170 -14.08 4.32 -9.65
CA CYS A 170 -15.11 3.61 -8.90
C CYS A 170 -14.46 2.75 -7.80
N SER A 171 -15.25 2.08 -6.96
CA SER A 171 -14.70 1.29 -5.85
C SER A 171 -13.76 0.18 -6.32
N THR A 172 -13.91 -0.29 -7.55
CA THR A 172 -13.14 -1.41 -8.12
C THR A 172 -11.92 -0.97 -8.94
N THR A 173 -11.62 0.34 -9.02
CA THR A 173 -10.51 0.89 -9.84
C THR A 173 -9.15 0.25 -9.57
N PHE A 174 -8.93 -0.23 -8.34
CA PHE A 174 -7.66 -0.82 -7.91
C PHE A 174 -7.71 -2.33 -7.70
N ASP A 175 -8.83 -3.01 -7.98
CA ASP A 175 -9.03 -4.43 -7.62
C ASP A 175 -7.93 -5.33 -8.19
N GLN A 176 -7.64 -5.21 -9.49
CA GLN A 176 -6.60 -6.01 -10.13
C GLN A 176 -5.21 -5.76 -9.52
N ALA A 177 -4.85 -4.50 -9.28
CA ALA A 177 -3.57 -4.16 -8.67
C ALA A 177 -3.49 -4.66 -7.21
N GLN A 178 -4.58 -4.53 -6.46
CA GLN A 178 -4.68 -5.00 -5.08
C GLN A 178 -4.55 -6.53 -5.00
N ASP A 179 -5.17 -7.28 -5.91
CA ASP A 179 -5.08 -8.74 -5.97
C ASP A 179 -3.67 -9.23 -6.32
N VAL A 180 -2.93 -8.49 -7.17
CA VAL A 180 -1.53 -8.79 -7.46
C VAL A 180 -0.68 -8.59 -6.19
N ILE A 181 -0.83 -7.45 -5.52
CA ILE A 181 -0.05 -7.14 -4.31
C ILE A 181 -0.41 -8.04 -3.12
N PHE A 182 -1.68 -8.38 -2.96
CA PHE A 182 -2.11 -9.36 -1.96
C PHE A 182 -1.42 -10.70 -2.17
N ARG A 183 -1.44 -11.24 -3.40
CA ARG A 183 -0.78 -12.51 -3.73
C ARG A 183 0.73 -12.46 -3.61
N LEU A 184 1.35 -11.32 -3.94
CA LEU A 184 2.78 -11.10 -3.72
C LEU A 184 3.12 -11.21 -2.23
N MET A 185 2.37 -10.50 -1.38
CA MET A 185 2.57 -10.58 0.07
C MET A 185 2.31 -12.00 0.58
N GLU A 186 1.22 -12.64 0.15
CA GLU A 186 0.80 -13.96 0.62
C GLU A 186 1.82 -15.06 0.29
N THR A 187 2.38 -15.03 -0.92
CA THR A 187 3.27 -16.08 -1.40
C THR A 187 4.71 -15.90 -0.94
N ASP A 188 5.15 -14.68 -0.65
CA ASP A 188 6.52 -14.38 -0.20
C ASP A 188 6.58 -13.90 1.26
N SER A 189 6.36 -12.61 1.48
CA SER A 189 6.60 -11.97 2.78
C SER A 189 5.77 -12.54 3.94
N PHE A 190 4.53 -12.96 3.69
CA PHE A 190 3.67 -13.51 4.73
C PHE A 190 4.14 -14.88 5.21
N ARG A 191 4.64 -15.74 4.31
CA ARG A 191 5.26 -17.02 4.70
C ARG A 191 6.48 -16.78 5.59
N ARG A 192 7.31 -15.80 5.24
CA ARG A 192 8.50 -15.44 6.02
C ARG A 192 8.13 -14.82 7.37
N PHE A 193 7.06 -14.03 7.43
CA PHE A 193 6.47 -13.53 8.67
C PHE A 193 6.04 -14.67 9.59
N GLN A 194 5.27 -15.65 9.09
CA GLN A 194 4.81 -16.79 9.89
C GLN A 194 5.98 -17.60 10.47
N ILE A 195 7.02 -17.87 9.66
CA ILE A 195 8.22 -18.57 10.12
C ILE A 195 8.96 -17.75 11.19
N THR A 196 9.09 -16.44 10.97
CA THR A 196 9.78 -15.54 11.90
C THR A 196 9.06 -15.46 13.24
N GLU A 197 7.74 -15.31 13.23
CA GLU A 197 6.94 -15.32 14.45
C GLU A 197 7.00 -16.67 15.15
N PHE A 198 6.86 -17.79 14.40
CA PHE A 198 7.00 -19.13 14.97
C PHE A 198 8.36 -19.33 15.67
N ARG A 199 9.47 -18.86 15.07
CA ARG A 199 10.81 -18.95 15.68
C ARG A 199 10.95 -18.14 16.98
N LYS A 200 10.17 -17.07 17.16
CA LYS A 200 10.12 -16.30 18.42
C LYS A 200 9.28 -17.01 19.49
N CYS A 201 8.47 -18.01 19.11
CA CYS A 201 7.59 -18.73 20.03
C CYS A 201 8.41 -19.60 21.01
N LYS A 202 8.34 -19.29 22.31
CA LYS A 202 8.97 -20.08 23.40
C LYS A 202 8.18 -21.34 23.80
N CYS A 203 7.08 -21.65 23.11
CA CYS A 203 6.30 -22.85 23.36
C CYS A 203 7.08 -24.12 22.97
N SER A 204 7.98 -24.02 21.99
CA SER A 204 8.79 -25.12 21.47
C SER A 204 9.99 -25.50 22.36
N SER A 205 10.34 -24.67 23.35
CA SER A 205 11.49 -24.89 24.25
C SER A 205 11.11 -25.51 25.60
N ARG A 206 9.93 -26.16 25.68
CA ARG A 206 9.42 -26.84 26.89
C ARG A 206 9.12 -28.33 26.67
N ALA A 207 9.65 -28.93 25.61
CA ALA A 207 9.60 -30.37 25.38
C ALA A 207 10.86 -31.03 25.93
#